data_AF-A0ABD4XVM5-F1
#
_entry.id   AF-A0ABD4XVM5-F1
#
_cell.length_a   1.000
_cell.length_b   1.000
_cell.length_c   1.000
_cell.angle_alpha   90.00
_cell.angle_beta   90.00
_cell.angle_gamma   90.00
#
_symmetry.space_group_name_H-M   'P 1'
#
loop_
_entity.id
_entity.type
_entity.pdbx_description
1 polymer ?
#
loop_
_entity_poly.entity_id
_entity_poly.type
_entity_poly.pdbx_seq_one_letter_code
_entity_poly.pdbx_strand_id
1 'polypeptide(L)'
;MQTNAESVELHVIVTTELPQGALHQLDHDVAGIYSVSVDSGLSQGIQSGVALNVFHDNLPIKVLDDFNITVIDPVTGMELSEAHDYEHGSQRSAGCYNGKVDSGEMGLNGPQF
;
A
#
# COMPACT_ATOMS: atom_id res chain seq x y z
N MET A 1 25.93 -19.39 2.47
CA MET A 1 25.63 -18.56 1.30
C MET A 1 24.35 -17.84 1.64
N GLN A 2 24.45 -16.59 2.10
CA GLN A 2 23.31 -15.80 2.52
C GLN A 2 22.87 -15.05 1.26
N THR A 3 21.80 -15.53 0.61
CA THR A 3 21.16 -14.78 -0.46
C THR A 3 20.53 -13.57 0.20
N ASN A 4 21.23 -12.43 0.17
CA ASN A 4 20.59 -11.15 0.41
C ASN A 4 19.59 -10.99 -0.74
N ALA A 5 18.36 -11.47 -0.55
CA ALA A 5 17.28 -11.15 -1.47
C ALA A 5 17.12 -9.64 -1.39
N GLU A 6 17.65 -8.96 -2.40
CA GLU A 6 17.51 -7.52 -2.51
C GLU A 6 16.01 -7.22 -2.58
N SER A 7 15.56 -6.34 -1.69
CA SER A 7 14.15 -5.99 -1.55
C SER A 7 13.99 -4.52 -1.93
N VAL A 8 12.96 -4.19 -2.68
CA VAL A 8 12.51 -2.81 -2.89
C VAL A 8 11.42 -2.47 -1.89
N GLU A 9 11.44 -1.24 -1.38
CA GLU A 9 10.33 -0.70 -0.59
C GLU A 9 9.33 -0.04 -1.54
N LEU A 10 8.05 -0.38 -1.38
CA LEU A 10 6.93 0.25 -2.07
C LEU A 10 5.97 0.84 -1.04
N HIS A 11 5.34 1.94 -1.40
CA HIS A 11 4.30 2.56 -0.59
C HIS A 11 2.91 2.30 -1.19
N VAL A 12 2.03 1.73 -0.38
CA VAL A 12 0.60 1.61 -0.67
C VAL A 12 -0.09 2.82 -0.04
N ILE A 13 -0.61 3.71 -0.88
CA ILE A 13 -1.36 4.89 -0.50
C ILE A 13 -2.83 4.55 -0.53
N VAL A 14 -3.51 4.80 0.60
CA VAL A 14 -4.94 4.57 0.74
C VAL A 14 -5.61 5.90 1.03
N THR A 15 -6.46 6.33 0.11
CA THR A 15 -7.28 7.54 0.24
C THR A 15 -8.75 7.17 0.20
N THR A 16 -9.59 7.96 0.84
CA THR A 16 -11.05 7.83 0.74
C THR A 16 -11.62 9.09 0.10
N GLU A 17 -12.62 8.91 -0.77
CA GLU A 17 -13.40 10.01 -1.34
C GLU A 17 -14.70 10.24 -0.56
N LEU A 18 -15.00 9.38 0.41
CA LEU A 18 -16.19 9.47 1.24
C LEU A 18 -15.93 10.32 2.49
N PRO A 19 -16.94 11.06 2.97
CA PRO A 19 -16.84 11.72 4.27
C PRO A 19 -16.70 10.67 5.38
N GLN A 20 -15.92 10.95 6.43
CA GLN A 20 -15.64 9.99 7.52
C GLN A 20 -16.91 9.38 8.15
N GLY A 21 -18.02 10.12 8.20
CA GLY A 21 -19.30 9.63 8.72
C GLY A 21 -20.02 8.61 7.80
N ALA A 22 -19.58 8.45 6.56
CA ALA A 22 -20.10 7.46 5.61
C ALA A 22 -19.27 6.17 5.57
N LEU A 23 -18.03 6.19 6.10
CA LEU A 23 -17.21 5.00 6.22
C LEU A 23 -17.75 4.06 7.29
N HIS A 24 -17.57 2.76 7.05
CA HIS A 24 -17.78 1.76 8.08
C HIS A 24 -16.86 2.04 9.29
N GLN A 25 -17.38 1.87 10.52
CA GLN A 25 -16.65 2.25 11.75
C GLN A 25 -15.25 1.61 11.88
N LEU A 26 -15.06 0.42 11.31
CA LEU A 26 -13.78 -0.30 11.32
C LEU A 26 -12.77 0.26 10.30
N ASP A 27 -13.23 1.04 9.33
CA ASP A 27 -12.42 1.53 8.22
C ASP A 27 -12.02 3.01 8.41
N HIS A 28 -12.36 3.64 9.54
CA HIS A 28 -12.05 5.06 9.82
C HIS A 28 -10.55 5.36 9.85
N ASP A 29 -9.73 4.39 10.27
CA ASP A 29 -8.27 4.55 10.40
C ASP A 29 -7.47 3.95 9.22
N VAL A 30 -8.17 3.47 8.19
CA VAL A 30 -7.58 2.78 7.02
C VAL A 30 -6.82 3.74 6.09
N ALA A 31 -7.26 4.99 5.95
CA ALA A 31 -6.58 5.96 5.11
C ALA A 31 -5.15 6.26 5.62
N GLY A 32 -4.19 6.35 4.71
CA GLY A 32 -2.78 6.63 5.01
C GLY A 32 -1.81 5.93 4.07
N ILE A 33 -0.52 5.98 4.42
CA ILE A 33 0.56 5.39 3.63
C ILE A 33 1.13 4.18 4.38
N TYR A 34 1.28 3.07 3.67
CA TYR A 34 1.76 1.80 4.20
C TYR A 34 3.00 1.35 3.43
N SER A 35 4.03 0.90 4.14
CA SER A 35 5.25 0.35 3.51
C SER A 35 5.15 -1.16 3.37
N VAL A 36 5.52 -1.63 2.19
CA VAL A 36 5.66 -3.06 1.87
C VAL A 36 7.01 -3.27 1.20
N SER A 37 7.80 -4.19 1.72
CA SER A 37 9.01 -4.66 1.04
C SER A 37 8.66 -5.78 0.08
N VAL A 38 9.18 -5.74 -1.14
CA VAL A 38 8.95 -6.74 -2.19
C VAL A 38 10.28 -7.14 -2.82
N ASP A 39 10.41 -8.39 -3.26
CA ASP A 39 11.60 -8.87 -3.97
C ASP A 39 11.94 -7.99 -5.20
N SER A 40 13.17 -7.47 -5.25
CA SER A 40 13.63 -6.57 -6.30
C SER A 40 13.85 -7.28 -7.64
N GLY A 41 13.91 -8.61 -7.65
CA GLY A 41 14.06 -9.42 -8.87
C GLY A 41 12.78 -9.54 -9.71
N LEU A 42 11.64 -9.06 -9.19
CA LEU A 42 10.35 -9.09 -9.87
C LEU A 42 10.17 -7.88 -10.79
N SER A 43 9.32 -8.02 -11.82
CA SER A 43 8.94 -6.88 -12.66
C SER A 43 8.00 -5.95 -11.87
N GLN A 44 8.03 -4.64 -12.19
CA GLN A 44 7.25 -3.63 -11.46
C GLN A 44 5.75 -3.96 -11.33
N GLY A 45 5.13 -4.51 -12.38
CA GLY A 45 3.71 -4.89 -12.31
C GLY A 45 3.45 -6.07 -11.36
N ILE A 46 4.37 -7.02 -11.27
CA ILE A 46 4.31 -8.11 -10.29
C ILE A 46 4.60 -7.58 -8.89
N GLN A 47 5.55 -6.64 -8.75
CA GLN A 47 5.85 -6.01 -7.47
C GLN A 47 4.63 -5.26 -6.91
N SER A 48 3.91 -4.54 -7.77
CA SER A 48 2.65 -3.86 -7.40
C SER A 48 1.60 -4.85 -6.91
N GLY A 49 1.38 -5.95 -7.65
CA GLY A 49 0.42 -6.98 -7.23
C GLY A 49 0.80 -7.69 -5.92
N VAL A 50 2.08 -7.98 -5.71
CA VAL A 50 2.57 -8.55 -4.43
C VAL A 50 2.36 -7.55 -3.30
N ALA A 51 2.65 -6.26 -3.51
CA ALA A 51 2.44 -5.23 -2.51
C ALA A 51 0.96 -5.12 -2.10
N LEU A 52 0.04 -5.14 -3.06
CA LEU A 52 -1.41 -5.12 -2.81
C LEU A 52 -1.88 -6.38 -2.08
N ASN A 53 -1.43 -7.57 -2.47
CA ASN A 53 -1.80 -8.81 -1.78
C ASN A 53 -1.32 -8.82 -0.32
N VAL A 54 -0.06 -8.45 -0.09
CA VAL A 54 0.52 -8.38 1.25
C VAL A 54 -0.20 -7.32 2.09
N PHE A 55 -0.53 -6.18 1.50
CA PHE A 55 -1.33 -5.15 2.16
C PHE A 55 -2.72 -5.65 2.57
N HIS A 56 -3.49 -6.24 1.64
CA HIS A 56 -4.84 -6.74 1.92
C HIS A 56 -4.87 -7.91 2.91
N ASP A 57 -3.82 -8.72 2.98
CA ASP A 57 -3.69 -9.78 3.97
C ASP A 57 -3.49 -9.25 5.40
N ASN A 58 -2.88 -8.06 5.54
CA ASN A 58 -2.51 -7.48 6.83
C ASN A 58 -3.47 -6.39 7.30
N LEU A 59 -4.15 -5.69 6.39
CA LEU A 59 -5.14 -4.66 6.71
C LEU A 59 -6.55 -5.11 6.27
N PRO A 60 -7.40 -5.55 7.22
CA PRO A 60 -8.75 -5.98 6.89
C PRO A 60 -9.66 -4.77 6.65
N ILE A 61 -9.85 -4.39 5.38
CA ILE A 61 -10.81 -3.35 4.96
C ILE A 61 -12.18 -4.00 4.74
N LYS A 62 -13.24 -3.46 5.35
CA LYS A 62 -14.60 -4.02 5.22
C LYS A 62 -15.25 -3.65 3.90
N VAL A 63 -15.11 -2.40 3.46
CA VAL A 63 -15.67 -1.91 2.20
C VAL A 63 -14.53 -1.35 1.35
N LEU A 64 -13.96 -2.20 0.50
CA LEU A 64 -12.84 -1.82 -0.37
C LEU A 64 -13.22 -0.69 -1.35
N ASP A 65 -14.46 -0.68 -1.83
CA ASP A 65 -14.96 0.32 -2.80
C ASP A 65 -15.00 1.76 -2.25
N ASP A 66 -14.88 1.93 -0.93
CA ASP A 66 -14.86 3.25 -0.28
C ASP A 66 -13.47 3.92 -0.36
N PHE A 67 -12.48 3.19 -0.89
CA PHE A 67 -11.08 3.59 -0.92
C PHE A 67 -10.50 3.54 -2.34
N ASN A 68 -9.68 4.54 -2.63
CA ASN A 68 -8.74 4.50 -3.73
C ASN A 68 -7.37 4.06 -3.19
N ILE A 69 -6.85 2.94 -3.72
CA ILE A 69 -5.62 2.29 -3.28
C ILE A 69 -4.61 2.32 -4.43
N THR A 70 -3.47 2.94 -4.18
CA THR A 70 -2.43 3.17 -5.21
C THR A 70 -1.08 2.68 -4.70
N VAL A 71 -0.32 1.97 -5.53
CA VAL A 71 1.07 1.58 -5.19
C VAL A 71 2.03 2.54 -5.87
N ILE A 72 2.98 3.09 -5.10
CA ILE A 72 4.05 3.93 -5.62
C ILE A 72 5.42 3.38 -5.23
N ASP A 73 6.41 3.64 -6.08
CA ASP A 73 7.82 3.58 -5.70
C ASP A 73 8.19 4.89 -4.97
N PRO A 74 8.55 4.87 -3.67
CA PRO A 74 8.87 6.06 -2.91
C PRO A 74 10.18 6.74 -3.34
N VAL A 75 11.08 6.03 -4.03
CA VAL A 75 12.35 6.56 -4.50
C VAL A 75 12.14 7.41 -5.75
N THR A 76 11.34 6.90 -6.70
CA THR A 76 11.11 7.57 -7.99
C THR A 76 9.84 8.41 -8.01
N GLY A 77 8.90 8.19 -7.08
CA GLY A 77 7.57 8.78 -7.07
C GLY A 77 6.64 8.22 -8.15
N MET A 78 7.03 7.13 -8.80
CA MET A 78 6.27 6.53 -9.90
C MET A 78 5.14 5.66 -9.36
N GLU A 79 3.93 5.86 -9.89
CA GLU A 79 2.81 4.95 -9.67
C GLU A 79 3.03 3.64 -10.44
N LEU A 80 2.84 2.52 -9.74
CA LEU A 80 3.00 1.20 -10.29
C LEU A 80 1.63 0.54 -10.45
N SER A 81 1.25 0.27 -11.69
CA SER A 81 0.06 -0.54 -11.99
C SER A 81 0.38 -2.02 -11.90
N GLU A 82 -0.56 -2.80 -11.38
CA GLU A 82 -0.48 -4.26 -11.38
C GLU A 82 -0.35 -4.81 -12.81
N ALA A 83 0.44 -5.86 -12.99
CA ALA A 83 0.52 -6.54 -14.28
C ALA A 83 -0.81 -7.21 -14.60
N HIS A 84 -1.27 -7.09 -15.85
CA HIS A 84 -2.55 -7.65 -16.29
C HIS A 84 -2.64 -9.18 -16.13
N ASP A 85 -1.50 -9.86 -16.14
CA ASP A 85 -1.33 -11.29 -15.95
C ASP A 85 -1.01 -11.71 -14.50
N TYR A 86 -1.02 -10.77 -13.54
CA TYR A 86 -0.80 -11.09 -12.15
C TYR A 86 -2.00 -11.84 -11.54
N GLU A 87 -1.75 -13.01 -10.96
CA GLU A 87 -2.77 -13.79 -10.27
C GLU A 87 -2.81 -13.45 -8.78
N HIS A 88 -3.95 -12.95 -8.30
CA HIS A 88 -4.18 -12.68 -6.87
C HIS A 88 -3.90 -13.93 -6.02
N GLY A 89 -3.10 -13.78 -4.96
CA GLY A 89 -2.64 -14.89 -4.12
C GLY A 89 -1.31 -15.52 -4.57
N SER A 90 -0.81 -15.18 -5.74
CA SER A 90 0.50 -15.63 -6.21
C SER A 90 1.63 -14.86 -5.54
N GLN A 91 2.74 -15.56 -5.26
CA GLN A 91 4.00 -14.96 -4.77
C GLN A 91 3.87 -14.15 -3.45
N ARG A 92 2.92 -14.48 -2.57
CA ARG A 92 2.76 -13.83 -1.25
C ARG A 92 4.04 -13.85 -0.40
N SER A 93 4.84 -14.92 -0.50
CA SER A 93 6.12 -15.05 0.20
C SER A 93 7.22 -14.13 -0.33
N ALA A 94 6.97 -13.41 -1.44
CA ALA A 94 7.91 -12.47 -2.05
C ALA A 94 7.72 -11.04 -1.55
N GLY A 95 6.85 -10.81 -0.56
CA GLY A 95 6.70 -9.52 0.10
C GLY A 95 6.54 -9.60 1.61
N CYS A 96 6.78 -8.48 2.28
CA CYS A 96 6.69 -8.31 3.72
C CYS A 96 6.00 -6.99 4.06
N TYR A 97 4.94 -7.06 4.86
CA TYR A 97 4.25 -5.87 5.35
C TYR A 97 5.08 -5.21 6.46
N ASN A 98 5.46 -3.95 6.26
CA ASN A 98 6.31 -3.22 7.22
C ASN A 98 5.48 -2.34 8.17
N GLY A 99 4.22 -2.07 7.82
CA GLY A 99 3.31 -1.25 8.62
C GLY A 99 2.96 0.08 7.98
N LYS A 100 2.16 0.86 8.71
CA LYS A 100 1.82 2.23 8.35
C LYS A 100 3.04 3.12 8.56
N VAL A 101 3.49 3.80 7.50
CA VAL A 101 4.63 4.74 7.55
C VAL A 101 4.18 6.17 7.87
N ASP A 102 2.89 6.45 7.71
CA ASP A 102 2.29 7.69 8.24
C ASP A 102 2.00 7.53 9.74
N SER A 103 2.98 7.90 10.56
CA SER A 103 2.85 8.01 12.01
C SER A 103 2.61 9.46 12.42
N GLY A 104 1.43 9.99 12.10
CA GLY A 104 0.89 11.20 12.73
C GLY A 104 1.26 12.53 12.07
N GLU A 105 0.22 13.36 11.94
CA GLU A 105 0.23 14.78 11.55
C GLU A 105 0.51 15.07 10.07
N MET A 106 -0.51 14.84 9.23
CA MET A 106 -0.94 15.97 8.37
C MET A 106 -1.25 17.13 9.33
N GLY A 107 -0.23 17.94 9.58
CA GLY A 107 -0.41 19.21 10.26
C GLY A 107 -1.55 19.93 9.58
N LEU A 108 -2.63 20.14 10.31
CA LEU A 108 -3.53 21.27 10.12
C LEU A 108 -2.71 22.56 10.33
N ASN A 109 -1.71 22.81 9.49
CA ASN A 109 -1.36 24.16 9.10
C ASN A 109 -2.34 24.53 7.99
N GLY A 110 -3.63 24.53 8.34
CA GLY A 110 -4.54 25.45 7.68
C GLY A 110 -3.92 26.84 7.82
N PRO A 111 -3.93 27.68 6.77
CA PRO A 111 -3.38 29.01 6.90
C PRO A 111 -4.14 29.72 8.03
N GLN A 112 -3.43 30.09 9.09
CA GLN A 112 -3.94 31.06 10.04
C GLN A 112 -3.95 32.41 9.32
N PHE A 113 -5.11 32.78 8.77
CA PHE A 113 -5.48 34.15 8.45
C PHE A 113 -6.81 34.47 9.11
#